data_AF-A0A517L7K8-F1
#
_entry.id   AF-A0A517L7K8-F1
#
_cell.length_a   1.000
_cell.length_b   1.000
_cell.length_c   1.000
_cell.angle_alpha   90.00
_cell.angle_beta   90.00
_cell.angle_gamma   90.00
#
_symmetry.space_group_name_H-M   'P 1'
#
loop_
_entity.id
_entity.type
_entity.pdbx_description
1 polymer ?
#
loop_
_entity_poly.entity_id
_entity_poly.type
_entity_poly.pdbx_seq_one_letter_code
_entity_poly.pdbx_strand_id
1 'polypeptide(L)'
;MMLLDLPPEILQAILINSVRLRGLKRGVRLRLVNKFLSQEVIWAVSKSGLLEDHCNYPYRGSPPGDYLLPKALENRDDEQGRYTLQILRHLADKLCSLNNKSEDLETWKKYMVEMSSLVADANPCFTTVSPTGRQNIVENTSPMAMDAHLQAAAAHLNMVSIVEQLITTGVWHDRPTFLMTNSSLLGSPQTLAAKAGNSEILALLTKEAFAPTAKVLWNHHRGLLATASAAGHMEAVRVLLQRKRDPACNYADFRGYLIRALSTPSLEVYELIRTAIHELDGTPMQKRYKKVFGTNEFFEAMFKTCVWEGWTSMAVYFLDLGATVNSCRENGITAAFVNNSSLAHACRTGNISMVRMLLNRGLDTTYALSYAAAGGNLSLVKLLLDHGCDPNEGYPPPLAWAVDLEHEAMFNLLHDRGARMTLPSARHDIVARARGAGLESMLSLISNKEGIDPYDSTYTTPAPRPRKLCFMCQPDDEDGSD
;
A
#
# COMPACT_ATOMS: atom_id res chain seq x y z
N MET A 1 -41.29 -3.52 5.95
CA MET A 1 -40.39 -3.89 4.84
C MET A 1 -38.98 -3.63 5.32
N MET A 2 -38.15 -4.66 5.44
CA MET A 2 -36.75 -4.47 5.84
C MET A 2 -35.98 -3.86 4.66
N LEU A 3 -34.91 -3.12 4.95
CA LEU A 3 -34.12 -2.42 3.93
C LEU A 3 -33.58 -3.39 2.84
N LEU A 4 -33.30 -4.64 3.22
CA LEU A 4 -32.81 -5.68 2.30
C LEU A 4 -33.92 -6.35 1.47
N ASP A 5 -35.19 -6.06 1.75
CA ASP A 5 -36.33 -6.56 0.97
C ASP A 5 -36.65 -5.65 -0.23
N LEU A 6 -35.91 -4.53 -0.37
CA LEU A 6 -36.05 -3.61 -1.50
C LEU A 6 -35.48 -4.23 -2.78
N PRO A 7 -36.03 -3.86 -3.95
CA PRO A 7 -35.39 -4.11 -5.23
C PRO A 7 -33.93 -3.62 -5.22
N PRO A 8 -32.98 -4.40 -5.78
CA PRO A 8 -31.55 -4.09 -5.76
C PRO A 8 -31.21 -2.68 -6.26
N GLU A 9 -31.94 -2.20 -7.27
CA GLU A 9 -31.76 -0.89 -7.90
C GLU A 9 -32.09 0.24 -6.92
N ILE A 10 -33.17 0.08 -6.14
CA ILE A 10 -33.59 1.06 -5.14
C ILE A 10 -32.60 1.06 -3.97
N LEU A 11 -32.17 -0.13 -3.55
CA LEU A 11 -31.18 -0.27 -2.49
C LEU A 11 -29.83 0.38 -2.87
N GLN A 12 -29.38 0.17 -4.10
CA GLN A 12 -28.18 0.81 -4.65
C GLN A 12 -28.31 2.34 -4.72
N ALA A 13 -29.44 2.87 -5.15
CA ALA A 13 -29.69 4.31 -5.17
C ALA A 13 -29.67 4.92 -3.76
N ILE A 14 -30.26 4.22 -2.77
CA ILE A 14 -30.21 4.62 -1.36
C ILE A 14 -28.76 4.63 -0.87
N LEU A 15 -27.97 3.61 -1.20
CA LEU A 15 -26.57 3.52 -0.77
C LEU A 15 -25.71 4.63 -1.39
N ILE A 16 -25.85 4.92 -2.69
CA ILE A 16 -25.11 6.03 -3.34
C ILE A 16 -25.43 7.35 -2.65
N ASN A 17 -26.71 7.68 -2.45
CA ASN A 17 -27.11 8.93 -1.82
C ASN A 17 -26.68 8.99 -0.35
N SER A 18 -26.76 7.87 0.37
CA SER A 18 -26.28 7.77 1.74
C SER A 18 -24.77 8.05 1.84
N VAL A 19 -23.98 7.49 0.93
CA VAL A 19 -22.53 7.73 0.86
C VAL A 19 -22.24 9.20 0.51
N ARG A 20 -22.94 9.79 -0.47
CA ARG A 20 -22.79 11.21 -0.85
C ARG A 20 -23.08 12.16 0.31
N LEU A 21 -24.21 11.95 0.99
CA LEU A 21 -24.64 12.81 2.10
C LEU A 21 -23.73 12.67 3.33
N ARG A 22 -23.26 11.45 3.63
CA ARG A 22 -22.43 11.18 4.81
C ARG A 22 -20.93 11.45 4.57
N GLY A 23 -20.51 11.59 3.31
CA GLY A 23 -19.10 11.72 2.92
C GLY A 23 -18.34 10.38 2.99
N LEU A 24 -17.14 10.35 2.39
CA LEU A 24 -16.37 9.12 2.17
C LEU A 24 -16.12 8.32 3.46
N LYS A 25 -15.61 8.99 4.50
CA LYS A 25 -15.23 8.36 5.77
C LYS A 25 -16.40 7.64 6.45
N ARG A 26 -17.58 8.25 6.47
CA ARG A 26 -18.79 7.65 7.07
C ARG A 26 -19.48 6.67 6.15
N GLY A 27 -19.52 6.97 4.85
CA GLY A 27 -20.10 6.09 3.84
C GLY A 27 -19.46 4.70 3.88
N VAL A 28 -18.13 4.64 3.94
CA VAL A 28 -17.37 3.38 4.00
C VAL A 28 -17.64 2.57 5.27
N ARG A 29 -18.07 3.17 6.39
CA ARG A 29 -18.41 2.43 7.62
C ARG A 29 -19.63 1.53 7.48
N LEU A 30 -20.51 1.80 6.50
CA LEU A 30 -21.64 0.92 6.20
C LEU A 30 -21.18 -0.52 5.86
N ARG A 31 -19.91 -0.69 5.45
CA ARG A 31 -19.28 -1.99 5.24
C ARG A 31 -19.20 -2.87 6.48
N LEU A 32 -19.26 -2.28 7.67
CA LEU A 32 -19.17 -2.98 8.95
C LEU A 32 -20.48 -3.63 9.38
N VAL A 33 -21.60 -3.26 8.76
CA VAL A 33 -22.93 -3.71 9.18
C VAL A 33 -23.16 -5.18 8.83
N ASN A 34 -22.84 -5.59 7.59
CA ASN A 34 -22.91 -6.99 7.16
C ASN A 34 -22.07 -7.22 5.89
N LYS A 35 -21.90 -8.50 5.51
CA LYS A 35 -21.12 -8.90 4.34
C LYS A 35 -21.65 -8.31 3.02
N PHE A 36 -22.96 -8.17 2.88
CA PHE A 36 -23.58 -7.59 1.67
C PHE A 36 -23.21 -6.12 1.51
N LEU A 37 -23.43 -5.30 2.55
CA LEU A 37 -23.04 -3.88 2.57
C LEU A 37 -21.53 -3.70 2.47
N SER A 38 -20.74 -4.65 2.95
CA SER A 38 -19.28 -4.65 2.77
C SER A 38 -18.85 -4.55 1.30
N GLN A 39 -19.64 -5.15 0.40
CA GLN A 39 -19.42 -5.15 -1.04
C GLN A 39 -20.14 -3.97 -1.72
N GLU A 40 -21.45 -3.81 -1.49
CA GLU A 40 -22.26 -2.79 -2.19
C GLU A 40 -21.85 -1.35 -1.87
N VAL A 41 -21.29 -1.09 -0.69
CA VAL A 41 -20.80 0.25 -0.33
C VAL A 41 -19.59 0.63 -1.16
N ILE A 42 -18.75 -0.33 -1.57
CA ILE A 42 -17.61 -0.05 -2.45
C ILE A 42 -18.13 0.42 -3.81
N TRP A 43 -19.15 -0.25 -4.33
CA TRP A 43 -19.84 0.16 -5.55
C TRP A 43 -20.51 1.53 -5.40
N ALA A 44 -21.18 1.78 -4.27
CA ALA A 44 -21.82 3.08 -4.00
C ALA A 44 -20.79 4.21 -3.91
N VAL A 45 -19.64 3.96 -3.28
CA VAL A 45 -18.51 4.90 -3.21
C VAL A 45 -17.96 5.15 -4.62
N SER A 46 -17.81 4.12 -5.45
CA SER A 46 -17.30 4.29 -6.81
C SER A 46 -18.23 5.13 -7.68
N LYS A 47 -19.55 5.01 -7.47
CA LYS A 47 -20.59 5.79 -8.17
C LYS A 47 -20.84 7.17 -7.58
N SER A 48 -20.44 7.40 -6.33
CA SER A 48 -20.70 8.65 -5.63
C SER A 48 -19.95 9.85 -6.21
N GLY A 49 -18.80 9.62 -6.86
CA GLY A 49 -17.87 10.64 -7.33
C GLY A 49 -16.91 11.15 -6.24
N LEU A 50 -17.10 10.74 -4.97
CA LEU A 50 -16.36 11.29 -3.83
C LEU A 50 -14.84 11.03 -3.88
N LEU A 51 -14.43 9.92 -4.49
CA LEU A 51 -13.01 9.59 -4.65
C LEU A 51 -12.35 10.35 -5.80
N GLU A 52 -13.12 10.97 -6.70
CA GLU A 52 -12.55 11.71 -7.84
C GLU A 52 -11.79 12.95 -7.36
N ASP A 53 -12.36 13.69 -6.40
CA ASP A 53 -11.69 14.83 -5.75
C ASP A 53 -10.50 14.40 -4.87
N HIS A 54 -10.54 13.18 -4.30
CA HIS A 54 -9.46 12.66 -3.46
C HIS A 54 -8.27 12.16 -4.29
N CYS A 55 -8.50 11.74 -5.54
CA CYS A 55 -7.48 11.32 -6.49
C CYS A 55 -6.82 12.49 -7.24
N ASN A 56 -7.33 13.72 -7.11
CA ASN A 56 -6.82 14.93 -7.79
C ASN A 56 -5.66 15.63 -7.04
N TYR A 57 -5.32 15.19 -5.83
CA TYR A 57 -4.17 15.71 -5.07
C TYR A 57 -3.02 14.69 -5.14
N PRO A 58 -1.74 15.08 -5.02
CA PRO A 58 -0.61 14.15 -4.99
C PRO A 58 -0.69 13.30 -3.71
N TYR A 59 -1.53 12.26 -3.77
CA TYR A 59 -1.73 11.29 -2.72
C TYR A 59 -1.00 10.03 -3.16
N ARG A 60 -0.05 9.54 -2.36
CA ARG A 60 0.69 8.29 -2.63
C ARG A 60 -0.17 7.02 -2.45
N GLY A 61 -1.47 7.15 -2.21
CA GLY A 61 -2.39 6.03 -2.00
C GLY A 61 -3.24 5.81 -3.24
N SER A 62 -2.95 4.75 -3.98
CA SER A 62 -3.75 4.34 -5.13
C SER A 62 -5.19 4.00 -4.70
N PRO A 63 -6.22 4.35 -5.49
CA PRO A 63 -7.56 3.87 -5.19
C PRO A 63 -7.55 2.34 -5.20
N PRO A 64 -8.25 1.66 -4.27
CA PRO A 64 -8.30 0.20 -4.25
C PRO A 64 -8.72 -0.34 -5.63
N GLY A 65 -8.15 -1.46 -6.10
CA GLY A 65 -8.57 -2.09 -7.36
C GLY A 65 -10.09 -2.29 -7.45
N ASP A 66 -10.73 -2.56 -6.31
CA ASP A 66 -12.18 -2.69 -6.15
C ASP A 66 -12.97 -1.43 -6.50
N TYR A 67 -12.37 -0.23 -6.47
CA TYR A 67 -13.01 1.01 -6.92
C TYR A 67 -13.11 1.08 -8.45
N LEU A 68 -12.13 0.49 -9.14
CA LEU A 68 -12.04 0.54 -10.59
C LEU A 68 -12.96 -0.48 -11.24
N LEU A 69 -13.16 -1.64 -10.61
CA LEU A 69 -13.97 -2.72 -11.17
C LEU A 69 -15.43 -2.28 -11.51
N PRO A 70 -16.20 -1.66 -10.61
CA PRO A 70 -17.54 -1.15 -10.95
C PRO A 70 -17.54 -0.16 -12.09
N LYS A 71 -16.55 0.74 -12.14
CA LYS A 71 -16.42 1.73 -13.24
C LYS A 71 -16.06 1.05 -14.55
N ALA A 72 -15.26 0.00 -14.49
CA ALA A 72 -14.85 -0.76 -15.65
C ALA A 72 -15.98 -1.66 -16.19
N LEU A 73 -16.90 -2.13 -15.34
CA LEU A 73 -18.08 -2.90 -15.74
C LEU A 73 -19.21 -2.03 -16.32
N GLU A 74 -19.17 -0.71 -16.14
CA GLU A 74 -20.13 0.19 -16.80
C GLU A 74 -19.91 0.17 -18.31
N ASN A 75 -20.83 -0.44 -19.06
CA ASN A 75 -20.95 -0.18 -20.49
C ASN A 75 -21.22 1.30 -20.69
N ARG A 76 -20.16 2.04 -20.98
CA ARG A 76 -20.23 3.35 -21.59
C ARG A 76 -19.68 3.17 -22.98
N ASP A 77 -20.56 3.30 -23.97
CA ASP A 77 -20.21 3.37 -25.40
C ASP A 77 -19.50 4.70 -25.74
N ASP A 78 -19.11 5.47 -24.73
CA ASP A 78 -18.85 6.88 -24.92
C ASP A 78 -17.40 7.12 -25.35
N GLU A 79 -17.27 7.93 -26.41
CA GLU A 79 -16.08 8.72 -26.78
C GLU A 79 -15.57 9.62 -25.62
N GLN A 80 -16.26 9.62 -24.46
CA GLN A 80 -15.97 10.35 -23.22
C GLN A 80 -15.58 9.43 -22.04
N GLY A 81 -15.45 8.11 -22.26
CA GLY A 81 -15.04 7.15 -21.24
C GLY A 81 -13.60 7.37 -20.74
N ARG A 82 -13.31 6.99 -19.49
CA ARG A 82 -11.94 7.05 -18.96
C ARG A 82 -11.04 6.10 -19.75
N TYR A 83 -10.11 6.65 -20.51
CA TYR A 83 -9.21 5.93 -21.42
C TYR A 83 -8.54 4.69 -20.81
N THR A 84 -8.04 4.81 -19.57
CA THR A 84 -7.47 3.69 -18.81
C THR A 84 -8.41 2.48 -18.74
N LEU A 85 -9.70 2.69 -18.47
CA LEU A 85 -10.68 1.61 -18.37
C LEU A 85 -10.98 1.00 -19.73
N GLN A 86 -10.95 1.81 -20.80
CA GLN A 86 -11.12 1.31 -22.17
C GLN A 86 -9.96 0.38 -22.55
N ILE A 87 -8.70 0.76 -22.28
CA ILE A 87 -7.54 -0.12 -22.50
C ILE A 87 -7.71 -1.43 -21.73
N LEU A 88 -8.05 -1.34 -20.43
CA LEU A 88 -8.20 -2.53 -19.59
C LEU A 88 -9.27 -3.50 -20.13
N ARG A 89 -10.42 -3.00 -20.60
CA ARG A 89 -11.45 -3.83 -21.24
C ARG A 89 -10.94 -4.50 -22.51
N HIS A 90 -10.32 -3.75 -23.41
CA HIS A 90 -9.76 -4.30 -24.65
C HIS A 90 -8.69 -5.36 -24.37
N LEU A 91 -7.85 -5.16 -23.34
CA LEU A 91 -6.90 -6.16 -22.90
C LEU A 91 -7.59 -7.40 -22.35
N ALA A 92 -8.60 -7.23 -21.49
CA ALA A 92 -9.34 -8.37 -20.93
C ALA A 92 -10.02 -9.17 -22.04
N ASP A 93 -10.64 -8.52 -23.03
CA ASP A 93 -11.25 -9.16 -24.19
C ASP A 93 -10.20 -9.92 -25.03
N LYS A 94 -9.06 -9.27 -25.33
CA LYS A 94 -7.96 -9.87 -26.11
C LYS A 94 -7.33 -11.06 -25.36
N LEU A 95 -7.18 -10.99 -24.05
CA LEU A 95 -6.67 -12.09 -23.23
C LEU A 95 -7.67 -13.25 -23.13
N CYS A 96 -8.97 -12.95 -23.01
CA CYS A 96 -10.02 -13.97 -23.02
C CYS A 96 -10.09 -14.69 -24.37
N SER A 97 -9.99 -13.96 -25.48
CA SER A 97 -9.97 -14.57 -26.82
C SER A 97 -8.74 -15.44 -27.05
N LEU A 98 -7.55 -14.97 -26.67
CA LEU A 98 -6.31 -15.75 -26.76
C LEU A 98 -6.30 -16.99 -25.86
N ASN A 99 -7.04 -16.97 -24.75
CA ASN A 99 -7.14 -18.11 -23.83
C ASN A 99 -8.34 -19.03 -24.12
N ASN A 100 -9.01 -18.89 -25.28
CA ASN A 100 -10.23 -19.64 -25.64
C ASN A 100 -11.35 -19.54 -24.59
N LYS A 101 -11.48 -18.36 -23.96
CA LYS A 101 -12.43 -18.05 -22.88
C LYS A 101 -13.26 -16.79 -23.17
N SER A 102 -13.55 -16.51 -24.44
CA SER A 102 -14.20 -15.27 -24.89
C SER A 102 -15.57 -15.01 -24.25
N GLU A 103 -16.29 -16.05 -23.82
CA GLU A 103 -17.62 -15.93 -23.19
C GLU A 103 -17.60 -16.08 -21.66
N ASP A 104 -16.41 -16.28 -21.06
CA ASP A 104 -16.28 -16.48 -19.61
C ASP A 104 -16.18 -15.14 -18.87
N LEU A 105 -17.35 -14.64 -18.45
CA LEU A 105 -17.49 -13.39 -17.71
C LEU A 105 -16.70 -13.38 -16.39
N GLU A 106 -16.54 -14.52 -15.73
CA GLU A 106 -15.82 -14.61 -14.45
C GLU A 106 -14.31 -14.52 -14.68
N THR A 107 -13.79 -15.17 -15.72
CA THR A 107 -12.38 -14.98 -16.13
C THR A 107 -12.12 -13.54 -16.56
N TRP A 108 -13.03 -12.93 -17.32
CA TRP A 108 -12.91 -11.53 -17.73
C TRP A 108 -12.84 -10.59 -16.53
N LYS A 109 -13.77 -10.75 -15.56
CA LYS A 109 -13.76 -9.97 -14.32
C LYS A 109 -12.46 -10.14 -13.54
N LYS A 110 -11.95 -11.37 -13.47
CA LYS A 110 -10.66 -11.66 -12.81
C LYS A 110 -9.53 -10.86 -13.45
N TYR A 111 -9.39 -10.87 -14.78
CA TYR A 111 -8.35 -10.09 -15.45
C TYR A 111 -8.51 -8.59 -15.20
N MET A 112 -9.74 -8.08 -15.22
CA MET A 112 -10.01 -6.69 -14.92
C MET A 112 -9.61 -6.29 -13.51
N VAL A 113 -9.88 -7.12 -12.50
CA VAL A 113 -9.47 -6.86 -11.10
C VAL A 113 -7.95 -6.82 -10.98
N GLU A 114 -7.26 -7.83 -11.51
CA GLU A 114 -5.80 -7.93 -11.42
C GLU A 114 -5.12 -6.76 -12.14
N MET A 115 -5.52 -6.46 -13.37
CA MET A 115 -4.93 -5.34 -14.13
C MET A 115 -5.31 -3.97 -13.54
N SER A 116 -6.51 -3.81 -12.98
CA SER A 116 -6.89 -2.57 -12.29
C SER A 116 -6.04 -2.36 -11.03
N SER A 117 -5.74 -3.44 -10.31
CA SER A 117 -4.85 -3.41 -9.14
C SER A 117 -3.42 -3.05 -9.54
N LEU A 118 -2.93 -3.55 -10.68
CA LEU A 118 -1.65 -3.13 -11.24
C LEU A 118 -1.58 -1.64 -11.57
N VAL A 119 -2.63 -1.10 -12.21
CA VAL A 119 -2.70 0.33 -12.56
C VAL A 119 -2.69 1.17 -11.29
N ALA A 120 -3.44 0.75 -10.28
CA ALA A 120 -3.41 1.37 -8.97
C ALA A 120 -1.97 1.37 -8.42
N ASP A 121 -1.31 0.21 -8.35
CA ASP A 121 0.05 0.10 -7.80
C ASP A 121 1.11 0.90 -8.58
N ALA A 122 1.00 0.97 -9.91
CA ALA A 122 1.99 1.61 -10.77
C ALA A 122 1.87 3.14 -10.78
N ASN A 123 0.66 3.68 -10.58
CA ASN A 123 0.39 5.11 -10.60
C ASN A 123 -0.49 5.48 -9.40
N PRO A 124 0.09 5.97 -8.28
CA PRO A 124 -0.68 6.32 -7.09
C PRO A 124 -1.68 7.48 -7.28
N CYS A 125 -1.76 8.07 -8.47
CA CYS A 125 -2.82 9.00 -8.82
C CYS A 125 -3.39 8.66 -10.20
N PHE A 126 -4.71 8.52 -10.29
CA PHE A 126 -5.46 8.82 -11.52
C PHE A 126 -5.40 10.34 -11.78
N THR A 127 -4.20 10.92 -11.86
CA THR A 127 -3.97 12.29 -12.32
C THR A 127 -4.21 12.35 -13.81
N THR A 128 -5.48 12.36 -14.21
CA THR A 128 -5.87 13.37 -15.17
C THR A 128 -5.79 14.70 -14.41
N VAL A 129 -4.84 15.56 -14.79
CA VAL A 129 -4.67 16.96 -14.38
C VAL A 129 -3.82 17.21 -13.11
N SER A 130 -2.52 17.48 -13.32
CA SER A 130 -1.82 18.50 -12.52
C SER A 130 -2.20 19.88 -13.10
N PRO A 131 -2.59 20.88 -12.29
CA PRO A 131 -2.82 22.25 -12.77
C PRO A 131 -1.50 22.95 -13.18
N THR A 132 -0.35 22.40 -12.78
CA THR A 132 0.97 22.99 -13.01
C THR A 132 1.96 21.92 -13.46
N GLY A 133 2.05 21.71 -14.78
CA GLY A 133 3.28 21.23 -15.41
C GLY A 133 3.49 19.71 -15.49
N ARG A 134 3.34 19.20 -16.72
CA ARG A 134 3.98 18.03 -17.32
C ARG A 134 3.73 16.66 -16.65
N GLN A 135 2.76 15.93 -17.20
CA GLN A 135 3.06 14.69 -17.90
C GLN A 135 2.18 14.59 -19.14
N ASN A 136 2.80 14.81 -20.30
CA ASN A 136 2.30 14.31 -21.57
C ASN A 136 2.46 12.78 -21.53
N ILE A 137 1.52 12.05 -20.94
CA ILE A 137 1.32 10.68 -21.43
C ILE A 137 0.71 10.90 -22.81
N VAL A 138 1.54 10.83 -23.84
CA VAL A 138 1.05 10.85 -25.22
C VAL A 138 0.12 9.65 -25.33
N GLU A 139 -1.17 10.00 -25.35
CA GLU A 139 -2.32 9.18 -25.62
C GLU A 139 -2.04 8.38 -26.90
N ASN A 140 -1.75 7.10 -26.77
CA ASN A 140 -1.42 6.29 -27.93
C ASN A 140 -2.18 4.97 -27.87
N THR A 141 -3.29 4.91 -28.60
CA THR A 141 -4.04 3.70 -28.95
C THR A 141 -3.41 2.94 -30.10
N SER A 142 -2.21 3.33 -30.53
CA SER A 142 -1.54 2.64 -31.64
C SER A 142 -1.45 1.14 -31.34
N PRO A 143 -1.56 0.28 -32.38
CA PRO A 143 -1.44 -1.16 -32.23
C PRO A 143 -0.20 -1.58 -31.43
N MET A 144 0.93 -0.88 -31.62
CA MET A 144 2.18 -1.11 -30.88
C MET A 144 2.06 -0.85 -29.37
N ALA A 145 1.34 0.19 -28.95
CA ALA A 145 1.12 0.46 -27.53
C ALA A 145 0.22 -0.61 -26.89
N MET A 146 -0.81 -1.06 -27.62
CA MET A 146 -1.69 -2.14 -27.16
C MET A 146 -0.94 -3.47 -27.01
N ASP A 147 0.01 -3.76 -27.90
CA ASP A 147 0.86 -4.95 -27.79
C ASP A 147 1.79 -4.88 -26.57
N ALA A 148 2.38 -3.71 -26.26
CA ALA A 148 3.15 -3.53 -25.03
C ALA A 148 2.30 -3.73 -23.75
N HIS A 149 1.06 -3.23 -23.76
CA HIS A 149 0.10 -3.47 -22.67
C HIS A 149 -0.25 -4.96 -22.53
N LEU A 150 -0.49 -5.65 -23.64
CA LEU A 150 -0.78 -7.08 -23.66
C LEU A 150 0.37 -7.91 -23.10
N GLN A 151 1.61 -7.59 -23.50
CA GLN A 151 2.81 -8.25 -22.99
C GLN A 151 2.95 -8.10 -21.48
N ALA A 152 2.75 -6.88 -20.97
CA ALA A 152 2.81 -6.58 -19.54
C ALA A 152 1.73 -7.33 -18.76
N ALA A 153 0.49 -7.32 -19.25
CA ALA A 153 -0.62 -8.04 -18.63
C ALA A 153 -0.41 -9.56 -18.63
N ALA A 154 -0.04 -10.14 -19.78
CA ALA A 154 0.23 -11.59 -19.89
C ALA A 154 1.38 -12.04 -18.97
N ALA A 155 2.42 -11.21 -18.85
CA ALA A 155 3.55 -11.48 -17.96
C ALA A 155 3.18 -11.44 -16.47
N HIS A 156 2.26 -10.56 -16.07
CA HIS A 156 1.76 -10.50 -14.70
C HIS A 156 0.78 -11.64 -14.37
N LEU A 157 -0.14 -11.94 -15.29
CA LEU A 157 -1.20 -12.94 -15.09
C LEU A 157 -0.73 -14.39 -15.25
N ASN A 158 0.58 -14.60 -15.38
CA ASN A 158 1.24 -15.89 -15.57
C ASN A 158 0.76 -16.68 -16.80
N MET A 159 0.52 -16.00 -17.93
CA MET A 159 0.02 -16.63 -19.15
C MET A 159 1.15 -17.12 -20.06
N VAL A 160 1.82 -18.21 -19.65
CA VAL A 160 3.02 -18.75 -20.33
C VAL A 160 2.77 -19.00 -21.82
N SER A 161 1.69 -19.71 -22.18
CA SER A 161 1.39 -20.04 -23.59
C SER A 161 1.20 -18.80 -24.47
N ILE A 162 0.54 -17.77 -23.94
CA ILE A 162 0.34 -16.50 -24.65
C ILE A 162 1.67 -15.77 -24.78
N VAL A 163 2.50 -15.75 -23.74
CA VAL A 163 3.84 -15.14 -23.82
C VAL A 163 4.70 -15.85 -24.86
N GLU A 164 4.70 -17.19 -24.90
CA GLU A 164 5.41 -17.96 -25.93
C GLU A 164 4.88 -17.63 -27.33
N GLN A 165 3.56 -17.57 -27.50
CA GLN A 165 2.94 -17.17 -28.77
C GLN A 165 3.40 -15.76 -29.18
N LEU A 166 3.37 -14.78 -28.27
CA LEU A 166 3.79 -13.39 -28.55
C LEU A 166 5.28 -13.29 -28.88
N ILE A 167 6.12 -14.15 -28.30
CA ILE A 167 7.53 -14.27 -28.66
C ILE A 167 7.66 -14.83 -30.08
N THR A 168 6.99 -15.95 -30.38
CA THR A 168 7.09 -16.60 -31.71
C THR A 168 6.56 -15.74 -32.86
N THR A 169 5.53 -14.92 -32.62
CA THR A 169 4.96 -14.02 -33.64
C THR A 169 5.80 -12.75 -33.86
N GLY A 170 6.84 -12.53 -33.05
CA GLY A 170 7.72 -11.35 -33.17
C GLY A 170 7.09 -10.04 -32.67
N VAL A 171 5.90 -10.11 -32.07
CA VAL A 171 5.22 -8.98 -31.40
C VAL A 171 6.02 -8.57 -30.16
N TRP A 172 6.63 -9.53 -29.48
CA TRP A 172 7.59 -9.29 -28.40
C TRP A 172 8.94 -8.82 -28.98
N HIS A 173 9.12 -7.52 -29.17
CA HIS A 173 10.33 -6.98 -29.82
C HIS A 173 11.60 -7.08 -28.95
N ASP A 174 12.64 -7.73 -29.49
CA ASP A 174 14.00 -7.87 -28.92
C ASP A 174 14.81 -6.57 -28.80
N ARG A 175 14.24 -5.40 -29.14
CA ARG A 175 14.97 -4.13 -29.21
C ARG A 175 14.51 -3.17 -28.12
N PRO A 176 15.16 -3.16 -26.95
CA PRO A 176 14.90 -2.15 -25.93
C PRO A 176 15.64 -0.87 -26.33
N THR A 177 15.02 -0.09 -27.19
CA THR A 177 15.06 1.34 -26.95
C THR A 177 14.14 1.58 -25.75
N PHE A 178 14.67 2.23 -24.71
CA PHE A 178 14.06 2.47 -23.38
C PHE A 178 12.60 2.99 -23.40
N LEU A 179 12.11 3.42 -24.55
CA LEU A 179 10.81 4.07 -24.77
C LEU A 179 9.76 3.20 -25.48
N MET A 180 10.10 2.00 -26.00
CA MET A 180 9.20 1.28 -26.95
C MET A 180 8.69 -0.10 -26.51
N THR A 181 9.12 -0.67 -25.38
CA THR A 181 8.70 -2.02 -24.92
C THR A 181 7.99 -2.05 -23.56
N ASN A 182 8.00 -0.94 -22.82
CA ASN A 182 7.27 -0.85 -21.57
C ASN A 182 5.87 -0.32 -21.83
N SER A 183 4.89 -0.98 -21.22
CA SER A 183 3.55 -0.45 -21.20
C SER A 183 3.54 0.86 -20.42
N SER A 184 3.12 1.95 -21.05
CA SER A 184 2.94 3.26 -20.39
C SER A 184 1.94 3.21 -19.23
N LEU A 185 1.05 2.21 -19.23
CA LEU A 185 0.01 2.02 -18.22
C LEU A 185 0.45 1.10 -17.07
N LEU A 186 0.80 -0.15 -17.40
CA LEU A 186 1.16 -1.23 -16.46
C LEU A 186 2.65 -1.32 -16.10
N GLY A 187 3.56 -0.68 -16.85
CA GLY A 187 5.00 -0.77 -16.66
C GLY A 187 5.68 -1.91 -17.45
N SER A 188 6.81 -2.41 -16.93
CA SER A 188 7.66 -3.38 -17.63
C SER A 188 7.18 -4.83 -17.42
N PRO A 189 7.00 -5.64 -18.48
CA PRO A 189 6.58 -7.04 -18.35
C PRO A 189 7.51 -7.89 -17.45
N GLN A 190 8.82 -7.67 -17.54
CA GLN A 190 9.81 -8.39 -16.73
C GLN A 190 9.68 -8.04 -15.24
N THR A 191 9.51 -6.75 -14.92
CA THR A 191 9.32 -6.29 -13.54
C THR A 191 8.02 -6.82 -12.96
N LEU A 192 6.96 -6.88 -13.76
CA LEU A 192 5.67 -7.45 -13.35
C LEU A 192 5.76 -8.96 -13.12
N ALA A 193 6.45 -9.71 -13.99
CA ALA A 193 6.70 -11.13 -13.79
C ALA A 193 7.53 -11.39 -12.52
N ALA A 194 8.55 -10.56 -12.26
CA ALA A 194 9.34 -10.62 -11.03
C ALA A 194 8.50 -10.30 -9.78
N LYS A 195 7.67 -9.26 -9.83
CA LYS A 195 6.78 -8.85 -8.73
C LYS A 195 5.71 -9.91 -8.42
N ALA A 196 5.19 -10.59 -9.45
CA ALA A 196 4.19 -11.65 -9.30
C ALA A 196 4.79 -13.03 -9.02
N GLY A 197 6.11 -13.19 -9.13
CA GLY A 197 6.78 -14.47 -8.91
C GLY A 197 6.63 -15.47 -10.07
N ASN A 198 6.31 -15.00 -11.27
CA ASN A 198 6.11 -15.82 -12.46
C ASN A 198 7.48 -16.27 -13.02
N SER A 199 8.11 -17.23 -12.34
CA SER A 199 9.48 -17.68 -12.60
C SER A 199 9.68 -18.26 -14.00
N GLU A 200 8.69 -18.95 -14.56
CA GLU A 200 8.74 -19.52 -15.91
C GLU A 200 8.76 -18.44 -16.99
N ILE A 201 7.85 -17.46 -16.90
CA ILE A 201 7.85 -16.29 -17.77
C ILE A 201 9.16 -15.51 -17.60
N LEU A 202 9.61 -15.33 -16.36
CA LEU A 202 10.87 -14.66 -16.10
C LEU A 202 12.04 -15.40 -16.74
N ALA A 203 12.07 -16.73 -16.71
CA ALA A 203 13.07 -17.55 -17.38
C ALA A 203 13.01 -17.39 -18.91
N LEU A 204 11.82 -17.35 -19.51
CA LEU A 204 11.64 -17.08 -20.94
C LEU A 204 12.17 -15.70 -21.32
N LEU A 205 11.78 -14.66 -20.59
CA LEU A 205 12.10 -13.25 -20.88
C LEU A 205 13.54 -12.85 -20.52
N THR A 206 14.27 -13.71 -19.82
CA THR A 206 15.67 -13.49 -19.43
C THR A 206 16.67 -14.33 -20.22
N LYS A 207 16.22 -15.14 -21.20
CA LYS A 207 17.13 -15.80 -22.16
C LYS A 207 17.99 -14.78 -22.91
N GLU A 208 19.22 -15.17 -23.26
CA GLU A 208 20.22 -14.31 -23.93
C GLU A 208 19.74 -13.73 -25.28
N ALA A 209 18.69 -14.30 -25.89
CA ALA A 209 18.09 -13.81 -27.13
C ALA A 209 17.47 -12.40 -27.01
N PHE A 210 17.00 -12.01 -25.82
CA PHE A 210 16.31 -10.73 -25.57
C PHE A 210 17.25 -9.59 -25.13
N ALA A 211 18.54 -9.71 -25.43
CA ALA A 211 19.60 -8.87 -24.89
C ALA A 211 20.03 -7.73 -25.83
N PRO A 212 19.75 -6.45 -25.51
CA PRO A 212 20.60 -5.35 -26.00
C PRO A 212 22.00 -5.51 -25.37
N THR A 213 22.97 -4.79 -25.92
CA THR A 213 24.36 -4.71 -25.41
C THR A 213 24.47 -4.92 -23.89
N ALA A 214 25.47 -5.72 -23.48
CA ALA A 214 25.60 -6.24 -22.12
C ALA A 214 25.27 -5.21 -21.02
N LYS A 215 25.72 -3.96 -21.15
CA LYS A 215 25.45 -2.84 -20.21
C LYS A 215 23.97 -2.56 -19.90
N VAL A 216 23.04 -2.65 -20.86
CA VAL A 216 21.62 -2.31 -20.66
C VAL A 216 20.87 -3.44 -19.94
N LEU A 217 21.21 -4.70 -20.25
CA LEU A 217 20.70 -5.88 -19.56
C LEU A 217 20.87 -5.77 -18.03
N TRP A 218 22.02 -5.25 -17.57
CA TRP A 218 22.36 -5.18 -16.14
C TRP A 218 21.52 -4.19 -15.35
N ASN A 219 21.24 -3.02 -15.93
CA ASN A 219 20.40 -2.02 -15.26
C ASN A 219 18.97 -2.52 -15.06
N HIS A 220 18.43 -3.27 -16.02
CA HIS A 220 17.12 -3.91 -15.87
C HIS A 220 17.18 -5.08 -14.88
N HIS A 221 18.19 -5.95 -14.98
CA HIS A 221 18.35 -7.12 -14.09
C HIS A 221 18.48 -6.75 -12.60
N ARG A 222 19.16 -5.64 -12.27
CA ARG A 222 19.24 -5.08 -10.91
C ARG A 222 17.85 -4.89 -10.28
N GLY A 223 16.95 -4.25 -11.02
CA GLY A 223 15.60 -3.97 -10.54
C GLY A 223 14.80 -5.25 -10.34
N LEU A 224 14.92 -6.20 -11.28
CA LEU A 224 14.19 -7.47 -11.24
C LEU A 224 14.51 -8.30 -10.01
N LEU A 225 15.79 -8.44 -9.64
CA LEU A 225 16.19 -9.23 -8.48
C LEU A 225 15.68 -8.62 -7.18
N ALA A 226 15.83 -7.31 -7.01
CA ALA A 226 15.32 -6.61 -5.82
C ALA A 226 13.79 -6.72 -5.73
N THR A 227 13.08 -6.57 -6.86
CA THR A 227 11.62 -6.70 -6.91
C THR A 227 11.15 -8.11 -6.55
N ALA A 228 11.74 -9.15 -7.15
CA ALA A 228 11.40 -10.54 -6.82
C ALA A 228 11.70 -10.89 -5.35
N SER A 229 12.79 -10.33 -4.81
CA SER A 229 13.18 -10.54 -3.42
C SER A 229 12.26 -9.83 -2.44
N ALA A 230 11.91 -8.56 -2.70
CA ALA A 230 10.95 -7.80 -1.89
C ALA A 230 9.55 -8.44 -1.89
N ALA A 231 9.17 -9.11 -2.98
CA ALA A 231 7.94 -9.91 -3.06
C ALA A 231 8.08 -11.30 -2.41
N GLY A 232 9.29 -11.75 -2.06
CA GLY A 232 9.55 -13.03 -1.39
C GLY A 232 9.49 -14.26 -2.30
N HIS A 233 9.63 -14.10 -3.62
CA HIS A 233 9.46 -15.19 -4.59
C HIS A 233 10.76 -15.97 -4.84
N MET A 234 10.95 -17.06 -4.09
CA MET A 234 12.16 -17.89 -4.12
C MET A 234 12.57 -18.35 -5.53
N GLU A 235 11.66 -18.95 -6.29
CA GLU A 235 11.99 -19.50 -7.62
C GLU A 235 12.32 -18.41 -8.64
N ALA A 236 11.65 -17.25 -8.57
CA ALA A 236 11.99 -16.09 -9.39
C ALA A 236 13.40 -15.58 -9.06
N VAL A 237 13.76 -15.54 -7.77
CA VAL A 237 15.12 -15.19 -7.32
C VAL A 237 16.15 -16.19 -7.82
N ARG A 238 15.89 -17.51 -7.76
CA ARG A 238 16.80 -18.54 -8.30
C ARG A 238 17.05 -18.36 -9.80
N VAL A 239 15.99 -18.19 -10.60
CA VAL A 239 16.09 -17.96 -12.04
C VAL A 239 16.96 -16.74 -12.34
N LEU A 240 16.79 -15.66 -11.58
CA LEU A 240 17.58 -14.45 -11.75
C LEU A 240 19.04 -14.64 -11.32
N LEU A 241 19.32 -15.37 -10.24
CA LEU A 241 20.69 -15.66 -9.78
C LEU A 241 21.45 -16.62 -10.70
N GLN A 242 20.77 -17.52 -11.41
CA GLN A 242 21.39 -18.45 -12.36
C GLN A 242 21.96 -17.77 -13.62
N ARG A 243 21.61 -16.50 -13.86
CA ARG A 243 22.03 -15.78 -15.07
C ARG A 243 23.54 -15.51 -15.03
N LYS A 244 24.26 -15.87 -16.11
CA LYS A 244 25.71 -15.68 -16.20
C LYS A 244 26.07 -14.20 -16.08
N ARG A 245 26.94 -13.88 -15.11
CA ARG A 245 27.50 -12.55 -14.85
C ARG A 245 28.21 -11.97 -16.08
N ASP A 246 28.09 -10.67 -16.32
CA ASP A 246 28.95 -9.95 -17.28
C ASP A 246 30.40 -10.04 -16.82
N PRO A 247 31.31 -10.52 -17.68
CA PRO A 247 32.74 -10.34 -17.42
C PRO A 247 33.13 -8.86 -17.26
N ALA A 248 32.39 -7.93 -17.89
CA ALA A 248 32.71 -6.50 -17.93
C ALA A 248 32.09 -5.64 -16.81
N CYS A 249 31.18 -6.20 -15.98
CA CYS A 249 30.57 -5.45 -14.88
C CYS A 249 31.54 -5.33 -13.70
N ASN A 250 31.75 -4.10 -13.22
CA ASN A 250 32.57 -3.84 -12.05
C ASN A 250 31.99 -4.58 -10.83
N TYR A 251 32.88 -5.27 -10.11
CA TYR A 251 32.57 -6.07 -8.93
C TYR A 251 31.76 -5.30 -7.85
N ALA A 252 32.03 -3.99 -7.72
CA ALA A 252 31.35 -3.12 -6.76
C ALA A 252 29.85 -2.94 -7.06
N ASP A 253 29.47 -2.85 -8.34
CA ASP A 253 28.10 -2.62 -8.77
C ASP A 253 27.23 -3.85 -8.51
N PHE A 254 27.73 -5.04 -8.87
CA PHE A 254 27.02 -6.29 -8.66
C PHE A 254 26.76 -6.58 -7.18
N ARG A 255 27.75 -6.33 -6.32
CA ARG A 255 27.59 -6.44 -4.86
C ARG A 255 26.50 -5.50 -4.33
N GLY A 256 26.48 -4.24 -4.79
CA GLY A 256 25.43 -3.27 -4.42
C GLY A 256 24.00 -3.75 -4.71
N TYR A 257 23.82 -4.60 -5.71
CA TYR A 257 22.53 -5.11 -6.13
C TYR A 257 22.04 -6.25 -5.25
N LEU A 258 22.91 -7.22 -4.97
CA LEU A 258 22.60 -8.30 -4.04
C LEU A 258 22.28 -7.75 -2.64
N ILE A 259 22.98 -6.69 -2.21
CA ILE A 259 22.68 -6.01 -0.95
C ILE A 259 21.26 -5.45 -0.94
N ARG A 260 20.80 -4.83 -2.03
CA ARG A 260 19.43 -4.31 -2.12
C ARG A 260 18.40 -5.44 -2.09
N ALA A 261 18.73 -6.58 -2.67
CA ALA A 261 17.88 -7.76 -2.69
C ALA A 261 17.75 -8.47 -1.32
N LEU A 262 18.62 -8.16 -0.34
CA LEU A 262 18.46 -8.64 1.04
C LEU A 262 17.22 -8.09 1.75
N SER A 263 16.59 -7.02 1.22
CA SER A 263 15.30 -6.53 1.72
C SER A 263 14.18 -7.47 1.26
N THR A 264 13.90 -8.51 2.05
CA THR A 264 12.91 -9.54 1.71
C THR A 264 12.12 -9.99 2.93
N PRO A 265 10.83 -10.35 2.79
CA PRO A 265 10.05 -10.96 3.87
C PRO A 265 10.44 -12.42 4.14
N SER A 266 11.18 -13.07 3.24
CA SER A 266 11.47 -14.50 3.32
C SER A 266 12.89 -14.76 3.80
N LEU A 267 13.02 -15.49 4.91
CA LEU A 267 14.32 -15.92 5.43
C LEU A 267 15.08 -16.79 4.43
N GLU A 268 14.37 -17.64 3.69
CA GLU A 268 15.00 -18.50 2.68
C GLU A 268 15.61 -17.70 1.53
N VAL A 269 14.88 -16.68 1.05
CA VAL A 269 15.36 -15.76 0.01
C VAL A 269 16.55 -14.95 0.53
N TYR A 270 16.46 -14.47 1.77
CA TYR A 270 17.55 -13.75 2.43
C TYR A 270 18.82 -14.60 2.47
N GLU A 271 18.70 -15.84 2.95
CA GLU A 271 19.83 -16.76 3.07
C GLU A 271 20.40 -17.13 1.70
N LEU A 272 19.57 -17.36 0.68
CA LEU A 272 20.03 -17.64 -0.69
C LEU A 272 20.84 -16.47 -1.27
N ILE A 273 20.37 -15.23 -1.06
CA ILE A 273 21.08 -14.04 -1.54
C ILE A 273 22.35 -13.83 -0.72
N ARG A 274 22.29 -14.06 0.60
CA ARG A 274 23.45 -14.00 1.49
C ARG A 274 24.53 -15.00 1.07
N THR A 275 24.17 -16.24 0.74
CA THR A 275 25.11 -17.25 0.22
C THR A 275 25.67 -16.85 -1.14
N ALA A 276 24.83 -16.33 -2.04
CA ALA A 276 25.30 -15.83 -3.34
C ALA A 276 26.32 -14.69 -3.18
N ILE A 277 26.11 -13.77 -2.22
CA ILE A 277 27.10 -12.72 -1.90
C ILE A 277 28.42 -13.35 -1.41
N HIS A 278 28.35 -14.36 -0.55
CA HIS A 278 29.54 -15.04 -0.02
C HIS A 278 30.33 -15.81 -1.09
N GLU A 279 29.65 -16.51 -1.99
CA GLU A 279 30.27 -17.28 -3.08
C GLU A 279 31.01 -16.38 -4.08
N LEU A 280 30.56 -15.14 -4.25
CA LEU A 280 31.26 -14.14 -5.08
C LEU A 280 32.54 -13.62 -4.42
N ASP A 281 32.56 -13.52 -3.09
CA ASP A 281 33.65 -12.96 -2.26
C ASP A 281 34.77 -13.99 -1.96
N GLY A 282 35.43 -14.52 -2.99
CA GLY A 282 36.62 -15.40 -2.86
C GLY A 282 37.89 -14.69 -2.35
N THR A 283 37.98 -14.37 -1.04
CA THR A 283 39.14 -13.76 -0.30
C THR A 283 39.55 -12.32 -0.75
N PRO A 284 40.46 -11.60 -0.08
CA PRO A 284 40.57 -11.18 1.33
C PRO A 284 39.66 -9.96 1.65
N MET A 285 38.36 -10.07 1.34
CA MET A 285 37.38 -8.99 1.58
C MET A 285 36.28 -9.35 2.61
N GLN A 286 36.37 -10.51 3.26
CA GLN A 286 35.63 -10.84 4.48
C GLN A 286 35.73 -9.71 5.52
N LYS A 287 36.87 -9.01 5.60
CA LYS A 287 37.05 -7.85 6.49
C LYS A 287 36.10 -6.68 6.15
N ARG A 288 35.82 -6.42 4.87
CA ARG A 288 34.93 -5.31 4.44
C ARG A 288 33.46 -5.72 4.43
N TYR A 289 33.15 -6.99 4.15
CA TYR A 289 31.83 -7.59 4.38
C TYR A 289 31.46 -7.54 5.86
N LYS A 290 32.34 -8.00 6.76
CA LYS A 290 32.17 -7.93 8.21
C LYS A 290 32.06 -6.50 8.74
N LYS A 291 32.74 -5.53 8.09
CA LYS A 291 32.64 -4.09 8.40
C LYS A 291 31.34 -3.41 7.94
N VAL A 292 30.58 -3.99 7.00
CA VAL A 292 29.33 -3.38 6.49
C VAL A 292 28.09 -4.17 6.92
N PHE A 293 28.18 -5.50 7.00
CA PHE A 293 27.06 -6.41 7.31
C PHE A 293 27.19 -7.10 8.66
N GLY A 294 28.32 -6.94 9.33
CA GLY A 294 28.52 -7.39 10.72
C GLY A 294 28.38 -6.24 11.71
N THR A 295 27.82 -5.10 11.29
CA THR A 295 27.61 -3.96 12.15
C THR A 295 26.14 -3.83 12.52
N ASN A 296 25.89 -3.37 13.74
CA ASN A 296 24.53 -3.25 14.26
C ASN A 296 23.69 -2.28 13.40
N GLU A 297 24.30 -1.27 12.77
CA GLU A 297 23.59 -0.30 11.94
C GLU A 297 22.93 -0.95 10.70
N PHE A 298 23.56 -1.98 10.11
CA PHE A 298 22.95 -2.71 9.00
C PHE A 298 21.73 -3.52 9.46
N PHE A 299 21.87 -4.25 10.58
CA PHE A 299 20.75 -5.02 11.13
C PHE A 299 19.62 -4.09 11.58
N GLU A 300 19.93 -2.91 12.11
CA GLU A 300 18.96 -1.87 12.46
C GLU A 300 18.22 -1.32 11.24
N ALA A 301 18.93 -1.06 10.14
CA ALA A 301 18.30 -0.62 8.89
C ALA A 301 17.34 -1.69 8.34
N MET A 302 17.75 -2.96 8.34
CA MET A 302 16.91 -4.08 7.91
C MET A 302 15.72 -4.30 8.85
N PHE A 303 15.94 -4.21 10.16
CA PHE A 303 14.88 -4.28 11.16
C PHE A 303 13.85 -3.17 10.95
N LYS A 304 14.29 -1.93 10.71
CA LYS A 304 13.39 -0.81 10.37
C LYS A 304 12.55 -1.17 9.15
N THR A 305 13.15 -1.59 8.03
CA THR A 305 12.38 -2.03 6.85
C THR A 305 11.36 -3.11 7.20
N CYS A 306 11.72 -4.11 8.01
CA CYS A 306 10.79 -5.15 8.44
C CYS A 306 9.61 -4.60 9.25
N VAL A 307 9.82 -3.59 10.10
CA VAL A 307 8.73 -2.94 10.85
C VAL A 307 7.80 -2.16 9.91
N TRP A 308 8.37 -1.42 8.96
CA TRP A 308 7.61 -0.60 8.01
C TRP A 308 6.72 -1.45 7.11
N GLU A 309 7.24 -2.57 6.63
CA GLU A 309 6.56 -3.54 5.77
C GLU A 309 5.73 -4.57 6.54
N GLY A 310 5.90 -4.68 7.87
CA GLY A 310 5.19 -5.62 8.72
C GLY A 310 5.72 -7.07 8.73
N TRP A 311 6.97 -7.29 8.31
CA TRP A 311 7.62 -8.60 8.23
C TRP A 311 8.10 -9.09 9.61
N THR A 312 7.16 -9.55 10.46
CA THR A 312 7.45 -9.92 11.86
C THR A 312 8.55 -10.98 12.01
N SER A 313 8.55 -12.03 11.20
CA SER A 313 9.55 -13.10 11.28
C SER A 313 10.97 -12.59 10.97
N MET A 314 11.11 -11.77 9.94
CA MET A 314 12.39 -11.16 9.58
C MET A 314 12.83 -10.11 10.60
N ALA A 315 11.89 -9.35 11.18
CA ALA A 315 12.19 -8.42 12.26
C ALA A 315 12.81 -9.17 13.46
N VAL A 316 12.23 -10.30 13.88
CA VAL A 316 12.81 -11.14 14.95
C VAL A 316 14.22 -11.62 14.57
N TYR A 317 14.40 -12.11 13.34
CA TYR A 317 15.69 -12.57 12.86
C TYR A 317 16.78 -11.48 12.96
N PHE A 318 16.50 -10.26 12.52
CA PHE A 318 17.48 -9.16 12.61
C PHE A 318 17.74 -8.71 14.06
N LEU A 319 16.75 -8.81 14.95
CA LEU A 319 16.98 -8.57 16.37
C LEU A 319 17.89 -9.63 16.99
N ASP A 320 17.73 -10.89 16.62
CA ASP A 320 18.57 -11.99 17.11
C ASP A 320 20.01 -11.87 16.57
N LEU A 321 20.20 -11.22 15.42
CA LEU A 321 21.52 -10.82 14.89
C LEU A 321 22.12 -9.57 15.56
N GLY A 322 21.39 -8.89 16.44
CA GLY A 322 21.88 -7.76 17.23
C GLY A 322 21.35 -6.39 16.82
N ALA A 323 20.32 -6.29 15.96
CA ALA A 323 19.63 -5.03 15.74
C ALA A 323 19.08 -4.47 17.06
N THR A 324 19.33 -3.19 17.34
CA THR A 324 18.71 -2.54 18.50
C THR A 324 17.32 -2.02 18.14
N VAL A 325 16.39 -2.11 19.09
CA VAL A 325 15.01 -1.64 18.86
C VAL A 325 14.88 -0.11 18.98
N ASN A 326 15.91 0.55 19.53
CA ASN A 326 15.89 1.95 19.97
C ASN A 326 16.67 2.92 19.07
N SER A 327 17.07 2.54 17.85
CA SER A 327 17.89 3.38 16.95
C SER A 327 17.24 4.71 16.51
N CYS A 328 16.06 5.04 17.03
CA CYS A 328 15.41 6.34 16.83
C CYS A 328 15.80 7.40 17.87
N ARG A 329 16.69 7.09 18.82
CA ARG A 329 17.07 7.99 19.91
C ARG A 329 18.52 8.45 19.83
N GLU A 330 18.97 8.89 18.66
CA GLU A 330 20.13 9.77 18.60
C GLU A 330 19.68 11.23 18.56
N ASN A 331 19.99 11.90 19.67
CA ASN A 331 19.92 13.33 19.93
C ASN A 331 18.55 13.84 20.41
N GLY A 332 18.56 14.31 21.66
CA GLY A 332 17.38 14.87 22.30
C GLY A 332 16.78 16.05 21.53
N ILE A 333 15.47 16.23 21.78
CA ILE A 333 14.60 17.40 21.59
C ILE A 333 13.45 17.16 20.58
N THR A 334 12.25 17.43 21.10
CA THR A 334 10.93 17.72 20.47
C THR A 334 10.05 16.62 19.86
N ALA A 335 8.74 16.78 20.16
CA ALA A 335 7.59 15.96 19.80
C ALA A 335 7.34 15.73 18.28
N ALA A 336 8.23 16.20 17.40
CA ALA A 336 8.14 15.99 15.96
C ALA A 336 8.59 14.58 15.51
N PHE A 337 9.35 13.84 16.34
CA PHE A 337 9.92 12.54 15.97
C PHE A 337 9.22 11.29 16.57
N VAL A 338 8.12 11.45 17.32
CA VAL A 338 7.32 10.30 17.81
C VAL A 338 6.74 9.48 16.65
N ASN A 339 6.62 10.09 15.46
CA ASN A 339 6.24 9.44 14.20
C ASN A 339 7.28 8.43 13.66
N ASN A 340 8.49 8.34 14.23
CA ASN A 340 9.52 7.39 13.82
C ASN A 340 9.72 6.23 14.79
N SER A 341 8.90 6.09 15.84
CA SER A 341 8.94 4.90 16.70
C SER A 341 8.42 3.67 15.95
N SER A 342 9.22 2.60 15.91
CA SER A 342 8.83 1.29 15.37
C SER A 342 7.49 0.80 15.96
N LEU A 343 7.25 1.07 17.25
CA LEU A 343 5.99 0.74 17.90
C LEU A 343 4.83 1.62 17.41
N ALA A 344 5.05 2.91 17.22
CA ALA A 344 4.03 3.84 16.74
C ALA A 344 3.53 3.45 15.34
N HIS A 345 4.46 3.13 14.41
CA HIS A 345 4.11 2.66 13.07
C HIS A 345 3.35 1.33 13.11
N ALA A 346 3.84 0.36 13.88
CA ALA A 346 3.16 -0.93 14.05
C ALA A 346 1.75 -0.78 14.67
N CYS A 347 1.59 0.17 15.61
CA CYS A 347 0.29 0.44 16.23
C CYS A 347 -0.69 1.09 15.26
N ARG A 348 -0.23 2.08 14.50
CA ARG A 348 -1.04 2.80 13.50
C ARG A 348 -1.49 1.89 12.36
N THR A 349 -0.60 1.01 11.88
CA THR A 349 -0.93 0.02 10.84
C THR A 349 -1.77 -1.14 11.35
N GLY A 350 -1.87 -1.32 12.67
CA GLY A 350 -2.66 -2.39 13.28
C GLY A 350 -2.00 -3.77 13.23
N ASN A 351 -0.68 -3.85 13.02
CA ASN A 351 0.04 -5.11 12.96
C ASN A 351 0.22 -5.70 14.38
N ILE A 352 -0.78 -6.44 14.85
CA ILE A 352 -0.83 -7.02 16.19
C ILE A 352 0.38 -7.90 16.50
N SER A 353 0.82 -8.72 15.54
CA SER A 353 1.97 -9.62 15.73
C SER A 353 3.26 -8.85 15.94
N MET A 354 3.49 -7.81 15.13
CA MET A 354 4.63 -6.91 15.30
C MET A 354 4.55 -6.16 16.64
N VAL A 355 3.39 -5.64 17.02
CA VAL A 355 3.21 -4.94 18.30
C VAL A 355 3.50 -5.87 19.48
N ARG A 356 2.96 -7.10 19.50
CA ARG A 356 3.27 -8.08 20.57
C ARG A 356 4.75 -8.36 20.68
N MET A 357 5.42 -8.55 19.54
CA MET A 357 6.86 -8.78 19.50
C MET A 357 7.62 -7.58 20.09
N LEU A 358 7.29 -6.36 19.67
CA LEU A 358 7.93 -5.13 20.16
C LEU A 358 7.67 -4.91 21.67
N LEU A 359 6.44 -5.11 22.15
CA LEU A 359 6.10 -4.98 23.57
C LEU A 359 6.87 -5.98 24.45
N ASN A 360 7.04 -7.22 23.98
CA ASN A 360 7.85 -8.23 24.68
C ASN A 360 9.33 -7.85 24.78
N ARG A 361 9.81 -6.89 23.97
CA ARG A 361 11.18 -6.34 24.04
C ARG A 361 11.27 -5.09 24.93
N GLY A 362 10.21 -4.74 25.66
CA GLY A 362 10.22 -3.67 26.67
C GLY A 362 10.22 -2.25 26.10
N LEU A 363 9.65 -2.07 24.90
CA LEU A 363 9.56 -0.75 24.28
C LEU A 363 8.65 0.18 25.09
N ASP A 364 9.02 1.46 25.06
CA ASP A 364 8.19 2.52 25.61
C ASP A 364 6.83 2.56 24.89
N THR A 365 5.76 2.39 25.69
CA THR A 365 4.37 2.38 25.22
C THR A 365 3.74 3.77 25.19
N THR A 366 4.49 4.81 25.56
CA THR A 366 4.06 6.21 25.48
C THR A 366 3.49 6.48 24.08
N TYR A 367 2.27 7.04 24.00
CA TYR A 367 1.50 7.30 22.77
C TYR A 367 1.02 6.08 21.96
N ALA A 368 1.43 4.85 22.27
CA ALA A 368 1.07 3.65 21.49
C ALA A 368 -0.45 3.46 21.37
N LEU A 369 -1.17 3.68 22.47
CA LEU A 369 -2.62 3.58 22.52
C LEU A 369 -3.32 4.64 21.64
N SER A 370 -2.79 5.86 21.60
CA SER A 370 -3.31 6.92 20.72
C SER A 370 -3.13 6.56 19.24
N TYR A 371 -1.97 6.01 18.85
CA TYR A 371 -1.74 5.55 17.49
C TYR A 371 -2.62 4.35 17.09
N ALA A 372 -2.84 3.40 17.99
CA ALA A 372 -3.77 2.29 17.76
C ALA A 372 -5.23 2.77 17.61
N ALA A 373 -5.65 3.74 18.44
CA ALA A 373 -6.97 4.36 18.34
C ALA A 373 -7.12 5.17 17.04
N ALA A 374 -6.07 5.88 16.61
CA ALA A 374 -6.05 6.59 15.33
C ALA A 374 -6.21 5.63 14.13
N GLY A 375 -5.62 4.44 14.21
CA GLY A 375 -5.81 3.35 13.24
C GLY A 375 -7.19 2.68 13.30
N GLY A 376 -7.99 2.95 14.35
CA GLY A 376 -9.32 2.37 14.53
C GLY A 376 -9.33 0.89 14.86
N ASN A 377 -8.21 0.31 15.29
CA ASN A 377 -8.09 -1.12 15.55
C ASN A 377 -8.47 -1.46 17.00
N LEU A 378 -9.75 -1.75 17.24
CA LEU A 378 -10.29 -2.09 18.57
C LEU A 378 -9.54 -3.24 19.26
N SER A 379 -9.18 -4.28 18.51
CA SER A 379 -8.46 -5.45 19.05
C SER A 379 -7.07 -5.07 19.57
N LEU A 380 -6.39 -4.17 18.85
CA LEU A 380 -5.10 -3.66 19.26
C LEU A 380 -5.21 -2.70 20.46
N VAL A 381 -6.23 -1.83 20.49
CA VAL A 381 -6.53 -0.97 21.64
C VAL A 381 -6.76 -1.80 22.89
N LYS A 382 -7.56 -2.88 22.79
CA LYS A 382 -7.77 -3.82 23.90
C LYS A 382 -6.47 -4.44 24.37
N LEU A 383 -5.63 -4.91 23.45
CA LEU A 383 -4.32 -5.48 23.76
C LEU A 383 -3.45 -4.49 24.53
N LEU A 384 -3.31 -3.25 24.07
CA LEU A 384 -2.47 -2.24 24.71
C LEU A 384 -2.98 -1.87 26.11
N LEU A 385 -4.30 -1.77 26.30
CA LEU A 385 -4.91 -1.56 27.61
C LEU A 385 -4.70 -2.76 28.55
N ASP A 386 -4.78 -4.00 28.04
CA ASP A 386 -4.48 -5.21 28.80
C ASP A 386 -2.99 -5.29 29.19
N HIS A 387 -2.11 -4.68 28.39
CA HIS A 387 -0.69 -4.48 28.70
C HIS A 387 -0.41 -3.30 29.66
N GLY A 388 -1.44 -2.60 30.15
CA GLY A 388 -1.30 -1.55 31.18
C GLY A 388 -0.99 -0.15 30.65
N CYS A 389 -1.17 0.12 29.35
CA CYS A 389 -1.03 1.48 28.80
C CYS A 389 -2.05 2.42 29.44
N ASP A 390 -1.64 3.65 29.77
CA ASP A 390 -2.56 4.66 30.33
C ASP A 390 -3.60 5.09 29.26
N PRO A 391 -4.90 4.91 29.53
CA PRO A 391 -5.98 5.28 28.59
C PRO A 391 -6.08 6.78 28.27
N ASN A 392 -5.46 7.65 29.08
CA ASN A 392 -5.45 9.10 28.91
C ASN A 392 -4.18 9.62 28.24
N GLU A 393 -3.17 8.75 28.10
CA GLU A 393 -1.90 9.13 27.54
C GLU A 393 -1.96 9.19 26.01
N GLY A 394 -1.46 10.29 25.47
CA GLY A 394 -1.35 10.50 24.04
C GLY A 394 -1.93 11.83 23.58
N TYR A 395 -1.51 12.28 22.39
CA TYR A 395 -2.05 13.49 21.78
C TYR A 395 -2.29 13.32 20.28
N PRO A 396 -3.54 13.48 19.79
CA PRO A 396 -4.77 13.59 20.57
C PRO A 396 -5.00 12.40 21.53
N PRO A 397 -5.73 12.56 22.64
CA PRO A 397 -6.06 11.45 23.52
C PRO A 397 -6.76 10.31 22.76
N PRO A 398 -6.60 9.04 23.14
CA PRO A 398 -7.24 7.90 22.47
C PRO A 398 -8.76 8.07 22.29
N LEU A 399 -9.43 8.66 23.30
CA LEU A 399 -10.87 8.92 23.26
C LEU A 399 -11.26 9.92 22.16
N ALA A 400 -10.39 10.88 21.83
CA ALA A 400 -10.59 11.82 20.73
C ALA A 400 -10.71 11.08 19.39
N TRP A 401 -9.84 10.10 19.17
CA TRP A 401 -9.86 9.28 17.96
C TRP A 401 -11.12 8.44 17.88
N ALA A 402 -11.61 7.89 19.00
CA ALA A 402 -12.89 7.16 19.01
C ALA A 402 -14.06 8.05 18.58
N VAL A 403 -14.08 9.33 18.99
CA VAL A 403 -15.10 10.31 18.57
C VAL A 403 -14.94 10.68 17.10
N ASP A 404 -13.73 11.06 16.66
CA ASP A 404 -13.46 11.42 15.26
C ASP A 404 -13.69 10.24 14.30
N LEU A 405 -13.63 9.00 14.82
CA LEU A 405 -13.92 7.76 14.11
C LEU A 405 -15.35 7.24 14.33
N GLU A 406 -16.22 7.94 15.05
CA GLU A 406 -17.58 7.49 15.43
C GLU A 406 -17.62 6.02 15.90
N HIS A 407 -16.59 5.61 16.65
CA HIS A 407 -16.39 4.22 17.03
C HIS A 407 -16.87 4.01 18.46
N GLU A 408 -18.18 3.83 18.63
CA GLU A 408 -18.83 3.71 19.94
C GLU A 408 -18.24 2.60 20.81
N ALA A 409 -17.98 1.42 20.24
CA ALA A 409 -17.37 0.31 20.98
C ALA A 409 -15.95 0.64 21.50
N MET A 410 -15.16 1.39 20.73
CA MET A 410 -13.83 1.85 21.15
C MET A 410 -13.94 2.95 22.21
N PHE A 411 -14.90 3.86 22.06
CA PHE A 411 -15.20 4.88 23.06
C PHE A 411 -15.57 4.24 24.40
N ASN A 412 -16.52 3.29 24.39
CA ASN A 412 -16.95 2.58 25.59
C ASN A 412 -15.80 1.78 26.20
N LEU A 413 -15.02 1.04 25.40
CA LEU A 413 -13.84 0.32 25.91
C LEU A 413 -12.85 1.24 26.60
N LEU A 414 -12.50 2.37 25.97
CA LEU A 414 -11.58 3.35 26.55
C LEU A 414 -12.14 3.96 27.84
N HIS A 415 -13.42 4.34 27.84
CA HIS A 415 -14.11 4.91 28.99
C HIS A 415 -14.17 3.94 30.18
N ASP A 416 -14.56 2.69 29.92
CA ASP A 416 -14.65 1.61 30.91
C ASP A 416 -13.26 1.29 31.51
N ARG A 417 -12.18 1.54 30.73
CA ARG A 417 -10.79 1.40 31.16
C ARG A 417 -10.20 2.66 31.80
N GLY A 418 -10.98 3.73 31.97
CA GLY A 418 -10.57 4.93 32.70
C GLY A 418 -10.18 6.14 31.84
N ALA A 419 -10.38 6.10 30.51
CA ALA A 419 -10.20 7.26 29.66
C ALA A 419 -11.24 8.34 30.01
N ARG A 420 -10.82 9.59 30.10
CA ARG A 420 -11.65 10.76 30.42
C ARG A 420 -11.24 11.96 29.59
N MET A 421 -12.16 12.88 29.34
CA MET A 421 -11.89 14.15 28.65
C MET A 421 -11.36 15.20 29.64
N THR A 422 -10.20 14.95 30.26
CA THR A 422 -9.65 15.77 31.33
C THR A 422 -9.07 17.11 30.85
N LEU A 423 -8.39 17.11 29.70
CA LEU A 423 -7.77 18.31 29.14
C LEU A 423 -8.84 19.25 28.54
N PRO A 424 -9.05 20.47 29.07
CA PRO A 424 -10.10 21.37 28.59
C PRO A 424 -9.98 21.73 27.11
N SER A 425 -8.75 21.95 26.61
CA SER A 425 -8.48 22.21 25.20
C SER A 425 -8.86 21.03 24.31
N ALA A 426 -8.42 19.81 24.67
CA ALA A 426 -8.78 18.60 23.93
C ALA A 426 -10.29 18.33 24.00
N ARG A 427 -10.92 18.57 25.15
CA ARG A 427 -12.37 18.46 25.32
C ARG A 427 -13.12 19.37 24.35
N HIS A 428 -12.78 20.65 24.37
CA HIS A 428 -13.37 21.64 23.48
C HIS A 428 -13.23 21.21 22.02
N ASP A 429 -12.00 20.87 21.63
CA ASP A 429 -11.65 20.44 20.29
C ASP A 429 -12.47 19.21 19.84
N ILE A 430 -12.64 18.20 20.70
CA ILE A 430 -13.38 16.97 20.38
C ILE A 430 -14.89 17.26 20.23
N VAL A 431 -15.48 17.98 21.18
CA VAL A 431 -16.92 18.31 21.16
C VAL A 431 -17.26 19.19 19.97
N ALA A 432 -16.47 20.24 19.73
CA ALA A 432 -16.71 21.15 18.62
C ALA A 432 -16.54 20.47 17.26
N ARG A 433 -15.58 19.53 17.11
CA ARG A 433 -15.47 18.70 15.90
C ARG A 433 -16.66 17.76 15.74
N ALA A 434 -17.06 17.07 16.79
CA ALA A 434 -18.21 16.17 16.75
C ALA A 434 -19.51 16.92 16.38
N ARG A 435 -19.68 18.14 16.91
CA ARG A 435 -20.80 19.03 16.58
C ARG A 435 -20.74 19.53 15.13
N GLY A 436 -19.60 20.07 14.71
CA GLY A 436 -19.41 20.54 13.32
C GLY A 436 -19.57 19.42 12.28
N ALA A 437 -19.28 18.18 12.68
CA ALA A 437 -19.47 16.99 11.88
C ALA A 437 -20.90 16.42 11.99
N GLY A 438 -21.73 16.82 12.96
CA GLY A 438 -23.08 16.25 13.18
C GLY A 438 -23.05 14.81 13.69
N LEU A 439 -22.14 14.50 14.61
CA LEU A 439 -21.95 13.16 15.19
C LEU A 439 -22.90 12.93 16.38
N GLU A 440 -24.21 13.00 16.16
CA GLU A 440 -25.21 12.97 17.24
C GLU A 440 -25.09 11.75 18.17
N SER A 441 -24.75 10.57 17.64
CA SER A 441 -24.53 9.39 18.49
C SER A 441 -23.33 9.58 19.42
N MET A 442 -22.21 10.11 18.92
CA MET A 442 -21.04 10.43 19.75
C MET A 442 -21.32 11.58 20.72
N LEU A 443 -22.06 12.61 20.32
CA LEU A 443 -22.45 13.71 21.22
C LEU A 443 -23.32 13.20 22.37
N SER A 444 -24.28 12.32 22.07
CA SER A 444 -25.11 11.67 23.09
C SER A 444 -24.27 10.81 24.05
N LEU A 445 -23.29 10.06 23.53
CA LEU A 445 -22.37 9.27 24.35
C LEU A 445 -21.50 10.15 25.24
N ILE A 446 -20.94 11.24 24.70
CA ILE A 446 -20.15 12.21 25.47
C ILE A 446 -21.01 12.81 26.59
N SER A 447 -22.24 13.23 26.28
CA SER A 447 -23.14 13.80 27.28
C SER A 447 -23.46 12.80 28.40
N ASN A 448 -23.81 11.56 28.04
CA ASN A 448 -24.18 10.52 29.00
C ASN A 448 -23.00 10.03 29.87
N LYS A 449 -21.80 9.93 29.30
CA LYS A 449 -20.63 9.29 29.95
C LYS A 449 -19.64 10.27 30.59
N GLU A 450 -19.52 11.48 30.05
CA GLU A 450 -18.60 12.51 30.54
C GLU A 450 -19.33 13.65 31.26
N GLY A 451 -20.67 13.71 31.22
CA GLY A 451 -21.45 14.77 31.85
C GLY A 451 -21.21 16.15 31.23
N ILE A 452 -20.77 16.18 29.97
CA ILE A 452 -20.50 17.41 29.22
C ILE A 452 -21.77 17.79 28.44
N ASP A 453 -22.20 19.05 28.50
CA ASP A 453 -23.21 19.56 27.58
C ASP A 453 -22.56 19.85 26.21
N PRO A 454 -22.83 19.04 25.17
CA PRO A 454 -22.20 19.23 23.86
C PRO A 454 -22.69 20.47 23.11
N TYR A 455 -23.80 21.08 23.55
CA TYR A 455 -24.41 22.24 22.89
C TYR A 455 -24.08 23.56 23.58
N ASP A 456 -23.24 23.55 24.62
CA ASP A 456 -22.73 24.77 25.23
C ASP A 456 -22.12 25.69 24.15
N SER A 457 -22.51 26.96 24.20
CA SER A 457 -22.03 28.05 23.37
C SER A 457 -20.50 28.22 23.37
N THR A 458 -19.81 27.72 24.41
CA THR A 458 -18.36 27.72 24.49
C THR A 458 -17.69 26.80 23.46
N TYR A 459 -18.38 25.77 22.97
CA TYR A 459 -17.87 24.86 21.93
C TYR A 459 -18.17 25.40 20.53
N THR A 460 -17.37 26.38 20.09
CA THR A 460 -17.47 26.96 18.75
C THR A 460 -16.75 26.08 17.74
N THR A 461 -17.30 25.97 16.53
CA THR A 461 -16.70 25.16 15.45
C THR A 461 -15.29 25.69 15.17
N PRO A 462 -14.23 24.88 15.36
CA PRO A 462 -12.88 25.33 15.02
C PRO A 462 -12.81 25.59 13.50
N ALA A 463 -11.96 26.53 13.09
CA ALA A 463 -11.64 26.70 11.68
C ALA A 463 -11.27 25.33 11.08
N PRO A 464 -11.76 24.97 9.88
CA PRO A 464 -11.41 23.71 9.27
C PRO A 464 -9.89 23.62 9.22
N ARG A 465 -9.30 22.59 9.86
CA ARG A 465 -7.87 22.35 9.71
C ARG A 465 -7.58 22.29 8.21
N PRO A 466 -6.46 22.85 7.73
CA PRO A 466 -6.03 22.57 6.37
C PRO A 466 -6.06 21.06 6.18
N ARG A 467 -6.63 20.61 5.05
CA ARG A 467 -6.79 19.18 4.67
C ARG A 467 -5.50 18.35 4.80
N LYS A 468 -4.35 18.99 5.06
CA LYS A 468 -3.05 18.40 5.43
C LYS A 468 -3.10 17.43 6.62
N LEU A 469 -4.11 17.50 7.49
CA LEU A 469 -4.28 16.56 8.60
C LEU A 469 -5.30 15.45 8.29
N CYS A 470 -5.43 15.08 7.02
CA CYS A 470 -5.80 13.70 6.71
C CYS A 470 -4.65 12.83 7.19
N PHE A 471 -4.69 12.37 8.45
CA PHE A 471 -3.69 11.49 9.05
C PHE A 471 -3.69 10.07 8.45
N MET A 472 -4.15 9.90 7.20
CA MET A 472 -3.73 8.79 6.34
C MET A 472 -2.51 9.17 5.48
N CYS A 473 -2.12 10.45 5.45
CA CYS A 473 -0.88 10.93 4.84
C CYS A 473 0.33 10.46 5.65
N GLN A 474 1.29 9.82 4.97
CA GLN A 474 2.70 9.87 5.34
C GLN A 474 3.15 11.35 5.28
N PRO A 475 4.01 11.84 6.19
CA PRO A 475 4.63 13.14 6.00
C PRO A 475 5.58 13.07 4.81
N ASP A 476 5.47 14.04 3.91
CA ASP A 476 6.40 14.24 2.80
C ASP A 476 7.82 14.49 3.35
N ASP A 477 8.82 13.95 2.67
CA ASP A 477 10.19 14.43 2.79
C ASP A 477 10.20 15.89 2.30
N GLU A 478 10.29 16.85 3.23
CA GLU A 478 10.57 18.24 2.86
C GLU A 478 12.00 18.29 2.31
N ASP A 479 12.12 18.41 0.99
CA ASP A 479 13.35 18.83 0.32
C ASP A 479 13.80 20.14 0.94
N GLY A 480 14.91 20.08 1.67
CA GLY A 480 15.61 21.25 2.17
C GLY A 480 16.11 22.10 1.01
N SER A 481 15.39 23.19 0.74
CA SER A 481 15.92 24.34 0.03
C SER A 481 15.50 25.60 0.77
N ASP A 482 16.39 26.04 1.67
CA ASP A 482 16.75 27.44 1.85
C ASP A 482 18.28 27.52 1.92
#